data_AF-X1KZX4-F1
#
_entry.id   AF-X1KZX4-F1
#
_cell.length_a   1.000
_cell.length_b   1.000
_cell.length_c   1.000
_cell.angle_alpha   90.00
_cell.angle_beta   90.00
_cell.angle_gamma   90.00
#
_symmetry.space_group_name_H-M   'P 1'
#
loop_
_entity.id
_entity.type
_entity.pdbx_description
1 polymer ?
#
loop_
_entity_poly.entity_id
_entity_poly.type
_entity_poly.pdbx_seq_one_letter_code
_entity_poly.pdbx_strand_id
1 'polypeptide(L)'
;MIGLPDRLEQFILEIPKVELHLHLEGAIPLPTLLNFIQKRGSNKSIKNLEDLKKRLVYSNFTQFIKVWLWKNSFITEYKDFEELVEKYDWKKEQFKEV
;
A
#
# COMPACT_ATOMS: atom_id res chain seq x y z
N MET A 1 16.26 14.78 1.11
CA MET A 1 16.12 13.79 2.19
C MET A 1 17.43 13.76 2.96
N ILE A 2 17.40 14.09 4.24
CA ILE A 2 18.54 13.82 5.13
C ILE A 2 18.37 12.35 5.52
N GLY A 3 19.23 11.46 5.01
CA GLY A 3 19.22 10.05 5.42
C GLY A 3 19.64 9.91 6.87
N LEU A 4 19.12 8.90 7.56
CA LEU A 4 19.62 8.57 8.89
C LEU A 4 21.01 7.94 8.74
N PRO A 5 21.92 8.07 9.72
CA PRO A 5 23.17 7.31 9.70
C PRO A 5 22.89 5.81 9.64
N ASP A 6 23.67 5.04 8.88
CA ASP A 6 23.45 3.58 8.67
C ASP A 6 23.24 2.79 9.96
N ARG A 7 24.01 3.14 11.01
CA ARG A 7 23.91 2.51 12.33
C ARG A 7 22.55 2.73 12.99
N LEU A 8 21.96 3.92 12.80
CA LEU A 8 20.64 4.24 13.33
C LEU A 8 19.54 3.53 12.54
N GLU A 9 19.67 3.42 11.22
CA GLU A 9 18.72 2.63 10.40
C GLU A 9 18.72 1.16 10.84
N GLN A 10 19.90 0.55 11.00
CA GLN A 10 20.00 -0.84 11.45
C GLN A 10 19.40 -1.04 12.85
N PHE A 11 19.71 -0.13 13.78
CA PHE A 11 19.12 -0.18 15.12
C PHE A 11 17.59 -0.11 15.07
N ILE A 12 17.02 0.80 14.27
CA ILE A 12 15.55 0.90 14.13
C ILE A 12 14.99 -0.41 13.56
N LEU A 13 15.60 -0.97 12.52
CA LEU A 13 15.13 -2.22 11.88
C LEU A 13 15.14 -3.41 12.85
N GLU A 14 16.14 -3.51 13.74
CA GLU A 14 16.30 -4.62 14.68
C GLU A 14 15.38 -4.57 15.91
N ILE A 15 14.80 -3.40 16.24
CA ILE A 15 13.87 -3.29 17.38
C ILE A 15 12.67 -4.23 17.17
N PRO A 16 12.30 -5.06 18.17
CA PRO A 16 11.02 -5.77 18.17
C PRO A 16 9.86 -4.78 18.28
N LYS A 17 8.95 -4.80 17.31
CA LYS A 17 7.84 -3.85 17.20
C LYS A 17 6.50 -4.56 17.26
N VAL A 18 5.49 -3.85 17.75
CA VAL A 18 4.08 -4.24 17.66
C VAL A 18 3.35 -3.12 16.95
N GLU A 19 2.67 -3.43 15.85
CA GLU A 19 1.82 -2.50 15.12
C GLU A 19 0.37 -2.66 15.57
N LEU A 20 -0.15 -1.68 16.31
CA LEU A 20 -1.50 -1.73 16.91
C LEU A 20 -2.57 -1.05 16.05
N HIS A 21 -2.16 -0.27 15.05
CA HIS A 21 -3.06 0.41 14.13
C HIS A 21 -2.60 0.16 12.71
N LEU A 22 -3.20 -0.85 12.09
CA LEU A 22 -2.98 -1.18 10.69
C LEU A 22 -4.32 -1.43 10.00
N HIS A 23 -4.46 -0.89 8.80
CA HIS A 23 -5.52 -1.30 7.88
C HIS A 23 -4.88 -2.14 6.77
N LEU A 24 -5.25 -3.42 6.66
CA LEU A 24 -4.64 -4.34 5.68
C LEU A 24 -4.86 -3.87 4.24
N GLU A 25 -6.02 -3.30 3.94
CA GLU A 25 -6.33 -2.69 2.66
C GLU A 25 -5.46 -1.46 2.39
N GLY A 26 -4.96 -0.82 3.45
CA GLY A 26 -4.01 0.29 3.43
C GLY A 26 -2.58 -0.14 3.12
N ALA A 27 -2.20 -1.34 3.56
CA ALA A 27 -0.87 -1.90 3.39
C ALA A 27 -0.76 -2.88 2.20
N ILE A 28 -1.74 -2.89 1.29
CA ILE A 28 -1.68 -3.64 0.04
C ILE A 28 -0.42 -3.25 -0.76
N PRO A 29 0.44 -4.20 -1.15
CA PRO A 29 1.57 -3.89 -2.02
C PRO A 29 1.08 -3.31 -3.35
N LEU A 30 1.72 -2.22 -3.84
CA LEU A 30 1.31 -1.57 -5.08
C LEU A 30 1.23 -2.51 -6.30
N PRO A 31 2.15 -3.48 -6.49
CA PRO A 31 2.01 -4.47 -7.56
C PRO A 31 0.75 -5.34 -7.43
N THR A 32 0.34 -5.68 -6.21
CA THR A 32 -0.89 -6.44 -5.93
C THR A 32 -2.12 -5.60 -6.25
N LEU A 33 -2.14 -4.34 -5.81
CA LEU A 33 -3.23 -3.41 -6.14
C LEU A 33 -3.36 -3.21 -7.66
N LEU A 34 -2.25 -3.02 -8.37
CA LEU A 34 -2.26 -2.88 -9.83
C LEU A 34 -2.85 -4.12 -10.50
N ASN A 35 -2.48 -5.33 -10.05
CA ASN A 35 -3.05 -6.58 -10.54
C ASN A 35 -4.58 -6.64 -10.31
N PHE A 36 -5.06 -6.23 -9.13
CA PHE A 36 -6.50 -6.18 -8.83
C PHE A 36 -7.27 -5.21 -9.72
N ILE A 37 -6.68 -4.04 -10.01
CA ILE A 37 -7.26 -3.04 -10.93
C ILE A 37 -7.33 -3.61 -12.35
N GLN A 38 -6.25 -4.24 -12.82
CA GLN A 38 -6.15 -4.80 -14.18
C GLN A 38 -7.13 -5.96 -14.39
N LYS A 39 -7.24 -6.89 -13.42
CA LYS A 39 -8.19 -8.02 -13.47
C LYS A 39 -9.63 -7.58 -13.69
N ARG A 40 -10.02 -6.43 -13.13
CA ARG A 40 -11.40 -5.93 -13.19
C ARG A 40 -11.70 -5.10 -14.44
N GLY A 41 -10.71 -4.85 -15.30
CA GLY A 41 -10.89 -4.29 -16.65
C GLY A 41 -11.50 -2.89 -16.75
N SER A 42 -11.83 -2.24 -15.64
CA SER A 42 -12.69 -1.06 -15.62
C SER A 42 -11.93 0.26 -15.62
N ASN A 43 -10.63 0.27 -15.32
CA ASN A 43 -9.86 1.51 -15.22
C ASN A 43 -8.73 1.63 -16.27
N LYS A 44 -9.07 2.19 -17.44
CA LYS A 44 -8.11 2.43 -18.54
C LYS A 44 -7.01 3.45 -18.21
N SER A 45 -7.17 4.22 -17.12
CA SER A 45 -6.23 5.29 -16.75
C SER A 45 -5.02 4.79 -15.93
N ILE A 46 -5.10 3.60 -15.33
CA ILE A 46 -4.02 3.04 -14.52
C ILE A 46 -3.39 1.86 -15.30
N LYS A 47 -2.29 2.11 -16.01
CA LYS A 47 -1.66 1.09 -16.87
C LYS A 47 -0.45 0.43 -16.21
N ASN A 48 0.21 1.16 -15.32
CA ASN A 48 1.46 0.75 -14.69
C ASN A 48 1.55 1.32 -13.25
N LEU A 49 2.64 0.98 -12.56
CA LEU A 49 2.88 1.44 -11.18
C LEU A 49 3.04 2.97 -11.07
N GLU A 50 3.58 3.64 -12.09
CA GLU A 50 3.74 5.10 -12.07
C GLU A 50 2.39 5.82 -12.10
N ASP A 51 1.46 5.34 -12.94
CA ASP A 51 0.08 5.85 -12.98
C ASP A 51 -0.62 5.64 -11.63
N LEU A 52 -0.41 4.46 -11.03
CA LEU A 52 -0.97 4.13 -9.73
C LEU A 52 -0.41 5.03 -8.63
N LYS A 53 0.92 5.21 -8.56
CA LYS A 53 1.58 6.10 -7.59
C LYS A 53 1.05 7.53 -7.69
N LYS A 54 0.92 8.07 -8.91
CA LYS A 54 0.32 9.40 -9.14
C LYS A 54 -1.11 9.49 -8.62
N ARG A 55 -1.90 8.42 -8.76
CA ARG A 55 -3.28 8.37 -8.27
C ARG A 55 -3.39 8.30 -6.74
N LEU A 56 -2.33 7.80 -6.07
CA LEU A 56 -2.24 7.68 -4.62
C LEU A 56 -1.65 8.92 -3.93
N VAL A 57 -1.59 10.06 -4.60
CA VAL A 57 -1.23 11.36 -4.00
C VAL A 57 -2.49 12.10 -3.55
N TYR A 58 -2.52 12.56 -2.30
CA TYR A 58 -3.65 13.24 -1.69
C TYR A 58 -3.21 14.44 -0.86
N SER A 59 -3.95 15.55 -0.92
CA SER A 59 -3.61 16.79 -0.22
C SER A 59 -4.27 16.94 1.16
N ASN A 60 -5.27 16.11 1.46
CA ASN A 60 -5.99 16.12 2.74
C ASN A 60 -6.73 14.80 2.95
N PHE A 61 -7.27 14.64 4.16
CA PHE A 61 -7.99 13.43 4.58
C PHE A 61 -9.21 13.14 3.69
N THR A 62 -9.98 14.15 3.29
CA THR A 62 -11.14 13.94 2.41
C THR A 62 -10.75 13.40 1.04
N GLN A 63 -9.65 13.88 0.46
CA GLN A 63 -9.11 13.32 -0.78
C GLN A 63 -8.58 11.90 -0.58
N PHE A 64 -7.86 11.66 0.53
CA PHE A 64 -7.43 10.31 0.91
C PHE A 64 -8.61 9.34 0.96
N ILE A 65 -9.72 9.68 1.64
CA ILE A 65 -10.90 8.81 1.73
C ILE A 65 -11.52 8.53 0.35
N LYS A 66 -11.57 9.51 -0.56
CA LYS A 66 -12.06 9.29 -1.93
C LYS A 66 -11.20 8.28 -2.70
N VAL A 67 -9.88 8.41 -2.59
CA VAL A 67 -8.94 7.48 -3.23
C VAL A 67 -8.98 6.11 -2.54
N TRP A 68 -9.12 6.08 -1.22
CA TRP A 68 -9.27 4.87 -0.42
C TRP A 68 -10.49 4.04 -0.85
N LEU A 69 -11.67 4.67 -0.96
CA LEU A 69 -12.90 4.01 -1.41
C LEU A 69 -12.76 3.50 -2.85
N TRP A 70 -12.18 4.31 -3.75
CA TRP A 70 -11.90 3.88 -5.12
C TRP A 70 -10.98 2.66 -5.16
N LYS A 71 -9.86 2.69 -4.42
CA LYS A 71 -8.92 1.57 -4.28
C LYS A 71 -9.62 0.30 -3.79
N ASN A 72 -10.40 0.42 -2.72
CA ASN A 72 -11.05 -0.74 -2.09
C ASN A 72 -12.17 -1.33 -2.95
N SER A 73 -12.72 -0.59 -3.92
CA SER A 73 -13.70 -1.13 -4.87
C SER A 73 -13.14 -2.25 -5.75
N PHE A 74 -11.80 -2.42 -5.81
CA PHE A 74 -11.12 -3.51 -6.49
C PHE A 74 -10.74 -4.67 -5.54
N ILE A 75 -11.37 -4.82 -4.39
CA ILE A 75 -11.20 -5.98 -3.52
C ILE A 75 -12.59 -6.57 -3.33
N THR A 76 -12.92 -7.64 -4.06
CA THR A 76 -14.32 -8.05 -4.25
C THR A 76 -14.56 -9.53 -4.02
N GLU A 77 -13.56 -10.37 -4.21
CA GLU A 77 -13.66 -11.81 -4.06
C GLU A 77 -12.93 -12.25 -2.79
N TYR A 78 -13.40 -13.34 -2.18
CA TYR A 78 -12.77 -13.95 -1.01
C TYR A 78 -11.26 -14.13 -1.18
N LYS A 79 -10.83 -14.61 -2.36
CA LYS A 79 -9.43 -14.83 -2.70
C LYS A 79 -8.58 -13.56 -2.70
N ASP A 80 -9.16 -12.39 -2.98
CA ASP A 80 -8.42 -11.13 -2.88
C ASP A 80 -8.03 -10.84 -1.43
N PHE A 81 -8.92 -11.14 -0.48
CA PHE A 81 -8.65 -10.97 0.94
C PHE A 81 -7.59 -11.96 1.45
N GLU A 82 -7.59 -13.20 0.96
CA GLU A 82 -6.49 -14.14 1.23
C GLU A 82 -5.15 -13.58 0.70
N GLU A 83 -5.13 -13.15 -0.57
CA GLU A 83 -3.93 -12.61 -1.21
C GLU A 83 -3.41 -11.34 -0.49
N LEU A 84 -4.28 -10.51 0.07
CA LEU A 84 -3.89 -9.36 0.90
C LEU A 84 -3.09 -9.77 2.14
N VAL A 85 -3.54 -10.79 2.85
CA VAL A 85 -2.90 -11.26 4.09
C VAL A 85 -1.60 -11.97 3.78
N GLU A 86 -1.59 -12.83 2.75
CA GLU A 86 -0.40 -13.58 2.35
C GLU A 86 0.73 -12.68 1.84
N LYS A 87 0.38 -11.65 1.06
CA LYS A 87 1.36 -10.73 0.46
C LYS A 87 1.75 -9.58 1.37
N TYR A 88 1.09 -9.43 2.51
CA TYR A 88 1.52 -8.47 3.51
C TYR A 88 2.90 -8.89 4.04
N ASP A 89 3.89 -8.03 3.81
CA ASP A 89 5.26 -8.28 4.25
C ASP A 89 5.39 -7.88 5.73
N TRP A 90 5.19 -8.86 6.61
CA TRP A 90 5.34 -8.73 8.06
C TRP A 90 6.73 -8.24 8.50
N LYS A 91 7.74 -8.29 7.61
CA LYS A 91 9.11 -7.86 7.92
C LYS A 91 9.43 -6.46 7.42
N LYS A 92 8.55 -5.80 6.66
CA LYS A 92 8.79 -4.46 6.13
C LYS A 92 7.85 -3.43 6.70
N GLU A 93 8.47 -2.50 7.43
CA GLU A 93 7.97 -1.15 7.61
C GLU A 93 7.56 -0.54 6.26
N GLN A 94 6.26 -0.25 6.10
CA GLN A 94 5.71 0.44 4.92
C GLN A 94 6.06 1.94 4.88
N PHE A 95 7.02 2.40 5.68
CA PHE A 95 7.37 3.82 5.82
C PHE A 95 8.33 4.35 4.74
N LYS A 96 8.70 3.56 3.72
CA LYS A 96 9.59 4.02 2.64
C LYS A 96 8.89 4.59 1.39
N GLU A 97 7.57 4.48 1.25
CA GLU A 97 6.85 4.96 0.05
C GLU A 97 5.50 5.66 0.34
N VAL A 98 5.47 6.56 1.33
CA VAL A 98 4.46 7.64 1.38
C VAL A 98 5.12 8.98 1.11
#